data_AF-A0A2N6AM54-F1
#
_entry.id   AF-A0A2N6AM54-F1
#
_cell.length_a   1.000
_cell.length_b   1.000
_cell.length_c   1.000
_cell.angle_alpha   90.00
_cell.angle_beta   90.00
_cell.angle_gamma   90.00
#
_symmetry.space_group_name_H-M   'P 1'
#
loop_
_entity.id
_entity.type
_entity.pdbx_description
1 polymer ?
#
loop_
_entity_poly.entity_id
_entity_poly.type
_entity_poly.pdbx_seq_one_letter_code
_entity_poly.pdbx_strand_id
1 'polypeptide(L)'
;MLHISIASFGYHRSGPPHDPGGNGGGFVFDCRFLPNPGREAAYRHLNGLDPEVQAYLEALPETGVLLQHALALIEQAARQYRTVGYTHLHVAFGCTGGQHRSVYCSEQAARMLRDAGYSVSVLHTETEHWP
;
A
#
# COMPACT_ATOMS: atom_id res chain seq x y z
N MET A 1 12.68 8.80 16.08
CA MET A 1 12.82 8.21 14.73
C MET A 1 11.44 8.21 14.10
N LEU A 2 11.29 8.60 12.83
CA LEU A 2 9.98 8.57 12.15
C LEU A 2 9.63 7.12 11.81
N HIS A 3 8.42 6.69 12.17
CA HIS A 3 7.85 5.41 11.77
C HIS A 3 6.81 5.63 10.65
N ILE A 4 6.83 4.79 9.62
CA ILE A 4 5.84 4.80 8.54
C ILE A 4 4.95 3.58 8.69
N SER A 5 3.65 3.77 8.94
CA SER A 5 2.69 2.67 8.85
C SER A 5 2.07 2.65 7.47
N ILE A 6 2.04 1.48 6.85
CA ILE A 6 1.43 1.26 5.54
C ILE A 6 0.23 0.34 5.73
N ALA A 7 -0.88 0.64 5.07
CA ALA A 7 -2.03 -0.23 5.07
C ALA A 7 -2.51 -0.56 3.65
N SER A 8 -3.08 -1.74 3.46
CA SER A 8 -3.91 -2.05 2.29
C SER A 8 -5.37 -2.17 2.71
N PHE A 9 -6.29 -1.62 1.91
CA PHE A 9 -7.72 -1.68 2.21
C PHE A 9 -8.61 -1.89 0.99
N GLY A 10 -9.89 -2.21 1.25
CA GLY A 10 -10.96 -2.30 0.26
C GLY A 10 -11.93 -1.12 0.35
N TYR A 11 -12.12 -0.37 -0.75
CA TYR A 11 -13.09 0.74 -0.81
C TYR A 11 -14.54 0.29 -0.58
N HIS A 12 -14.91 -0.93 -1.00
CA HIS A 12 -16.25 -1.49 -0.76
C HIS A 12 -16.32 -2.31 0.53
N ARG A 13 -15.26 -2.28 1.34
CA ARG A 13 -15.10 -3.07 2.56
C ARG A 13 -14.78 -2.13 3.72
N SER A 14 -13.56 -2.17 4.27
CA SER A 14 -13.18 -1.34 5.41
C SER A 14 -13.11 0.17 5.14
N GLY A 15 -12.92 0.58 3.88
CA GLY A 15 -12.49 1.94 3.56
C GLY A 15 -11.06 2.23 4.07
N PRO A 16 -10.54 3.45 3.87
CA PRO A 16 -9.22 3.84 4.35
C PRO A 16 -9.16 3.73 5.88
N PRO A 17 -8.15 3.06 6.45
CA PRO A 17 -8.03 2.93 7.90
C PRO A 17 -7.65 4.25 8.56
N HIS A 18 -7.95 4.35 9.87
CA HIS A 18 -7.57 5.51 10.66
C HIS A 18 -6.06 5.54 10.94
N ASP A 19 -5.46 6.73 11.02
CA ASP A 19 -4.06 6.92 11.43
C ASP A 19 -3.87 6.48 12.90
N PRO A 20 -3.05 5.46 13.18
CA PRO A 20 -2.80 5.01 14.55
C PRO A 20 -1.92 5.99 15.35
N GLY A 21 -1.22 6.92 14.69
CA GLY A 21 -0.34 7.90 15.32
C GLY A 21 -1.05 9.11 15.93
N GLY A 22 -2.37 9.23 15.75
CA GLY A 22 -3.21 10.27 16.35
C GLY A 22 -3.02 11.68 15.78
N ASN A 23 -2.14 11.86 14.78
CA ASN A 23 -1.90 13.16 14.14
C ASN A 23 -2.94 13.48 13.06
N GLY A 24 -3.69 12.48 12.61
CA GLY A 24 -4.81 12.65 11.69
C GLY A 24 -4.32 13.10 10.32
N GLY A 25 -3.81 12.16 9.52
CA GLY A 25 -3.39 12.48 8.16
C GLY A 25 -2.49 11.41 7.56
N GLY A 26 -2.03 11.67 6.33
CA GLY A 26 -1.22 10.74 5.57
C GLY A 26 -1.61 10.74 4.10
N PHE A 27 -1.19 9.68 3.41
CA PHE A 27 -1.53 9.49 1.99
C PHE A 27 -2.49 8.33 1.81
N VAL A 28 -3.45 8.50 0.91
CA VAL A 28 -4.31 7.43 0.41
C VAL A 28 -4.13 7.36 -1.11
N PHE A 29 -3.64 6.24 -1.60
CA PHE A 29 -3.42 5.98 -3.02
C PHE A 29 -4.47 5.00 -3.55
N ASP A 30 -5.23 5.40 -4.56
CA ASP A 30 -6.22 4.55 -5.22
C ASP A 30 -5.54 3.68 -6.29
N CYS A 31 -5.51 2.37 -6.07
CA CYS A 31 -4.95 1.38 -7.00
C CYS A 31 -5.97 0.83 -8.00
N ARG A 32 -7.24 1.30 -7.99
CA ARG A 32 -8.32 0.71 -8.82
C ARG A 32 -8.12 0.91 -10.32
N PHE A 33 -7.28 1.87 -10.73
CA PHE A 33 -6.96 2.11 -12.13
C PHE A 33 -5.99 1.08 -12.73
N LEU A 34 -5.28 0.31 -11.89
CA LEU A 34 -4.43 -0.79 -12.36
C LEU A 34 -5.28 -1.95 -12.89
N PRO A 35 -4.79 -2.72 -13.89
CA PRO A 35 -5.40 -3.97 -14.32
C PRO A 35 -5.74 -4.88 -13.14
N ASN A 36 -6.90 -5.53 -13.20
CA ASN A 36 -7.51 -6.20 -12.06
C ASN A 36 -7.34 -7.72 -12.13
N PRO A 37 -6.41 -8.33 -11.36
CA PRO A 37 -6.19 -9.77 -11.37
C PRO A 37 -7.47 -10.56 -11.06
N GLY A 38 -8.32 -10.05 -10.15
CA GLY A 38 -9.55 -10.72 -9.74
C GLY A 38 -10.61 -10.90 -10.84
N ARG A 39 -10.40 -10.36 -12.06
CA ARG A 39 -11.24 -10.67 -13.23
C ARG A 39 -10.81 -11.94 -13.96
N GLU A 40 -9.64 -12.47 -13.68
CA GLU A 40 -9.10 -13.66 -14.31
C GLU A 40 -9.24 -14.86 -13.36
N ALA A 41 -9.72 -15.98 -13.90
CA ALA A 41 -10.01 -17.16 -13.10
C ALA A 41 -8.77 -17.68 -12.33
N ALA A 42 -7.58 -17.53 -12.91
CA ALA A 42 -6.31 -17.96 -12.32
C ALA A 42 -5.96 -17.21 -11.01
N TYR A 43 -6.35 -15.95 -10.86
CA TYR A 43 -5.99 -15.12 -9.70
C TYR A 43 -7.15 -14.90 -8.73
N ARG A 44 -8.35 -15.38 -9.08
CA ARG A 44 -9.59 -15.13 -8.30
C ARG A 44 -9.48 -15.62 -6.85
N HIS A 45 -8.75 -16.72 -6.63
CA HIS A 45 -8.58 -17.34 -5.33
C HIS A 45 -7.20 -17.07 -4.69
N LEU A 46 -6.48 -16.08 -5.23
CA LEU A 46 -5.21 -15.62 -4.71
C LEU A 46 -5.37 -14.20 -4.15
N ASN A 47 -4.37 -13.70 -3.45
CA ASN A 47 -4.27 -12.35 -2.92
C ASN A 47 -2.91 -11.73 -3.32
N GLY A 48 -2.70 -10.46 -2.99
CA GLY A 48 -1.50 -9.71 -3.40
C GLY A 48 -0.19 -10.19 -2.79
N LEU A 49 -0.21 -11.12 -1.83
CA LEU A 49 0.98 -11.78 -1.31
C LEU A 49 1.39 -13.00 -2.15
N ASP A 50 0.49 -13.57 -2.94
CA ASP A 50 0.78 -14.77 -3.73
C ASP A 50 1.70 -14.44 -4.91
N PRO A 51 2.79 -15.23 -5.13
CA PRO A 51 3.77 -14.95 -6.17
C PRO A 51 3.21 -14.74 -7.57
N GLU A 52 2.14 -15.45 -7.93
CA GLU A 52 1.46 -15.35 -9.22
C GLU A 52 0.79 -13.98 -9.41
N VAL A 53 0.17 -13.45 -8.35
CA VAL A 53 -0.43 -12.10 -8.37
C VAL A 53 0.66 -11.04 -8.36
N GLN A 54 1.74 -11.26 -7.61
CA GLN A 54 2.89 -10.35 -7.62
C GLN A 54 3.51 -10.26 -9.01
N ALA A 55 3.80 -11.40 -9.65
CA ALA A 55 4.39 -11.46 -10.98
C ALA A 55 3.48 -10.80 -12.04
N TYR A 56 2.16 -11.02 -11.93
CA TYR A 56 1.19 -10.34 -12.79
C TYR A 56 1.28 -8.81 -12.66
N LEU A 57 1.26 -8.30 -11.43
CA LEU A 57 1.25 -6.85 -11.18
C LEU A 57 2.61 -6.20 -11.45
N GLU A 58 3.71 -6.91 -11.21
CA GLU A 58 5.08 -6.46 -11.46
C GLU A 58 5.37 -6.30 -12.95
N ALA A 59 4.79 -7.17 -13.79
CA ALA A 59 4.94 -7.09 -15.24
C ALA A 59 4.25 -5.87 -15.89
N LEU A 60 3.40 -5.16 -15.14
CA LEU A 60 2.63 -4.01 -15.63
C LEU A 60 3.39 -2.69 -15.42
N PRO A 61 3.74 -1.96 -16.50
CA PRO A 61 4.45 -0.68 -16.39
C PRO A 61 3.73 0.34 -15.51
N GLU A 62 2.40 0.41 -15.59
CA GLU A 62 1.56 1.33 -14.81
C GLU A 62 1.66 1.09 -13.29
N THR A 63 1.90 -0.16 -12.87
CA THR A 63 2.11 -0.51 -11.47
C THR A 63 3.43 0.09 -10.97
N GLY A 64 4.50 -0.04 -11.75
CA GLY A 64 5.80 0.55 -11.45
C GLY A 64 5.73 2.08 -11.38
N VAL A 65 5.03 2.72 -12.33
CA VAL A 65 4.82 4.17 -12.36
C VAL A 65 4.06 4.66 -11.12
N LEU A 66 3.00 3.95 -10.70
CA LEU A 66 2.27 4.28 -9.47
C LEU A 66 3.21 4.26 -8.26
N LEU A 67 3.96 3.17 -8.07
CA LEU A 67 4.84 2.99 -6.92
C LEU A 67 5.93 4.06 -6.89
N GLN A 68 6.53 4.39 -8.03
CA GLN A 68 7.53 5.44 -8.13
C GLN A 68 6.98 6.80 -7.67
N HIS A 69 5.79 7.19 -8.15
CA HIS A 69 5.19 8.47 -7.77
C HIS A 69 4.74 8.49 -6.30
N ALA A 70 4.14 7.40 -5.82
CA ALA A 70 3.75 7.27 -4.42
C ALA A 70 4.97 7.41 -3.50
N LEU A 71 6.05 6.70 -3.79
CA LEU A 71 7.28 6.74 -2.99
C LEU A 71 7.95 8.10 -3.01
N ALA A 72 8.00 8.78 -4.16
CA ALA A 72 8.55 10.13 -4.24
C ALA A 72 7.83 11.10 -3.28
N LEU A 73 6.50 11.02 -3.21
CA LEU A 73 5.70 11.82 -2.29
C LEU A 73 5.89 11.41 -0.84
N ILE A 74 5.86 10.11 -0.54
CA ILE A 74 6.04 9.58 0.81
C ILE A 74 7.41 9.97 1.37
N GLU A 75 8.48 9.81 0.59
CA GLU A 75 9.83 10.15 1.03
C GLU A 75 10.03 11.64 1.22
N GLN A 76 9.47 12.48 0.33
CA GLN A 76 9.51 13.93 0.49
C GLN A 76 8.84 14.32 1.82
N ALA A 77 7.65 13.78 2.08
CA ALA A 77 6.93 14.03 3.33
C ALA A 77 7.70 13.50 4.54
N ALA A 78 8.23 12.28 4.47
CA ALA A 78 8.99 11.65 5.56
C ALA A 78 10.24 12.47 5.94
N ARG A 79 10.97 13.00 4.95
CA ARG A 79 12.10 13.91 5.21
C ARG A 79 11.64 15.16 5.94
N GLN A 80 10.57 15.81 5.49
CA GLN A 80 10.06 17.03 6.13
C GLN A 80 9.45 16.77 7.51
N TYR A 81 8.75 15.65 7.70
CA TYR A 81 8.13 15.29 8.97
C TYR A 81 9.18 15.14 10.07
N ARG A 82 10.35 14.59 9.72
CA ARG A 82 11.49 14.51 10.64
C ARG A 82 12.02 15.88 11.05
N THR A 83 12.03 16.89 10.17
CA THR A 83 12.56 18.22 10.49
C THR A 83 11.64 19.01 11.41
N VAL A 84 10.32 18.80 11.31
CA VAL A 84 9.30 19.46 12.14
C VAL A 84 8.85 18.64 13.36
N GLY A 85 9.51 17.52 13.65
CA GLY A 85 9.34 16.78 14.91
C GLY A 85 8.24 15.71 14.93
N TYR A 86 7.63 15.38 13.79
CA TYR A 86 6.68 14.27 13.70
C TYR A 86 7.39 12.91 13.86
N THR A 87 6.70 11.99 14.53
CA THR A 87 7.19 10.64 14.83
C THR A 87 6.49 9.55 14.02
N HIS A 88 5.39 9.88 13.35
CA HIS A 88 4.58 8.93 12.59
C HIS A 88 4.09 9.51 11.25
N LEU A 89 4.09 8.69 10.21
CA LEU A 89 3.44 8.96 8.91
C LEU A 89 2.59 7.74 8.53
N HIS A 90 1.30 7.97 8.24
CA HIS A 90 0.41 6.92 7.76
C HIS A 90 0.27 6.95 6.23
N VAL A 91 0.25 5.78 5.61
CA VAL A 91 0.06 5.60 4.17
C VAL A 91 -0.91 4.44 3.95
N ALA A 92 -1.87 4.60 3.05
CA ALA A 92 -2.81 3.55 2.69
C ALA A 92 -2.93 3.38 1.17
N PHE A 93 -2.98 2.14 0.72
CA PHE A 93 -3.27 1.76 -0.66
C PHE A 93 -4.65 1.10 -0.73
N GLY A 94 -5.52 1.57 -1.62
CA GLY A 94 -6.90 1.13 -1.72
C GLY A 94 -7.18 0.44 -3.05
N CYS A 95 -7.86 -0.71 -3.04
CA CYS A 95 -8.51 -1.24 -4.23
C CYS A 95 -9.98 -1.56 -3.92
N THR A 96 -10.75 -2.14 -4.85
CA THR A 96 -12.18 -2.38 -4.62
C THR A 96 -12.44 -3.30 -3.42
N GLY A 97 -11.81 -4.48 -3.41
CA GLY A 97 -12.04 -5.51 -2.39
C GLY A 97 -10.91 -5.67 -1.37
N GLY A 98 -9.79 -4.96 -1.52
CA GLY A 98 -8.66 -5.01 -0.59
C GLY A 98 -7.83 -6.30 -0.59
N GLN A 99 -7.88 -7.09 -1.68
CA GLN A 99 -7.28 -8.43 -1.75
C GLN A 99 -6.03 -8.49 -2.64
N HIS A 100 -6.03 -7.87 -3.83
CA HIS A 100 -4.95 -8.00 -4.82
C HIS A 100 -4.05 -6.75 -4.91
N ARG A 101 -4.54 -5.74 -5.64
CA ARG A 101 -3.75 -4.57 -6.06
C ARG A 101 -3.24 -3.75 -4.88
N SER A 102 -4.10 -3.47 -3.89
CA SER A 102 -3.69 -2.71 -2.71
C SER A 102 -2.70 -3.49 -1.84
N VAL A 103 -2.91 -4.79 -1.66
CA VAL A 103 -1.99 -5.66 -0.90
C VAL A 103 -0.60 -5.65 -1.53
N TYR A 104 -0.52 -5.91 -2.84
CA TYR A 104 0.75 -5.85 -3.58
C TYR A 104 1.42 -4.47 -3.47
N CYS A 105 0.68 -3.38 -3.70
CA CYS A 105 1.26 -2.04 -3.66
C CYS A 105 1.78 -1.68 -2.25
N SER A 106 1.06 -2.07 -1.20
CA SER A 106 1.48 -1.88 0.19
C SER A 106 2.78 -2.61 0.49
N GLU A 107 2.91 -3.88 0.07
CA GLU A 107 4.13 -4.67 0.29
C GLU A 107 5.32 -4.12 -0.48
N GLN A 108 5.15 -3.76 -1.76
CA GLN A 108 6.25 -3.19 -2.55
C GLN A 108 6.69 -1.83 -2.00
N ALA A 109 5.75 -0.95 -1.64
CA ALA A 109 6.08 0.32 -1.00
C ALA A 109 6.83 0.10 0.32
N ALA A 110 6.39 -0.87 1.13
CA ALA A 110 7.04 -1.19 2.41
C ALA A 110 8.47 -1.67 2.21
N ARG A 111 8.69 -2.59 1.27
CA ARG A 111 10.01 -3.08 0.89
C ARG A 111 10.93 -1.93 0.48
N MET A 112 10.49 -1.10 -0.47
CA MET A 112 11.31 0.01 -0.99
C MET A 112 11.64 1.05 0.08
N LEU A 113 10.71 1.35 0.99
CA LEU A 113 10.96 2.27 2.11
C LEU A 113 11.89 1.67 3.17
N ARG A 114 11.81 0.36 3.43
CA ARG A 114 12.77 -0.33 4.30
C ARG A 114 14.17 -0.31 3.70
N ASP A 115 14.30 -0.56 2.40
CA ASP A 115 15.57 -0.48 1.66
C ASP A 115 16.15 0.95 1.69
N ALA A 116 15.28 1.97 1.71
CA ALA A 116 15.66 3.37 1.92
C ALA A 116 15.98 3.75 3.38
N GLY A 117 15.91 2.80 4.32
CA GLY A 117 16.31 2.98 5.72
C GLY A 117 15.22 3.51 6.66
N TYR A 118 13.95 3.49 6.25
CA TYR A 118 12.82 3.85 7.13
C TYR A 118 12.36 2.66 7.99
N SER A 119 11.82 2.94 9.18
CA SER A 119 11.08 1.93 9.95
C SER A 119 9.65 1.86 9.45
N VAL A 120 9.24 0.67 9.01
CA VAL A 120 7.96 0.45 8.32
C VAL A 120 7.20 -0.74 8.89
N SER A 121 5.93 -0.54 9.21
CA SER A 121 4.95 -1.61 9.49
C SER A 121 3.92 -1.71 8.36
N VAL A 122 3.34 -2.90 8.17
CA VAL A 122 2.27 -3.13 7.19
C VAL A 122 1.05 -3.75 7.89
N LEU A 123 -0.14 -3.26 7.54
CA LEU A 123 -1.43 -3.80 7.96
C LEU A 123 -2.31 -4.08 6.74
N HIS A 124 -2.85 -5.28 6.63
CA HIS A 124 -3.87 -5.59 5.63
C HIS A 124 -5.24 -5.67 6.31
N THR A 125 -6.19 -4.81 5.92
CA THR A 125 -7.48 -4.71 6.63
C THR A 125 -8.47 -5.81 6.26
N GLU A 126 -8.24 -6.50 5.13
CA GLU A 126 -9.20 -7.47 4.57
C GLU A 126 -8.77 -8.94 4.72
N THR A 127 -7.83 -9.24 5.61
CA THR A 127 -7.28 -10.61 5.77
C THR A 127 -8.36 -11.66 6.07
N GLU A 128 -9.39 -11.32 6.84
CA GLU A 128 -10.53 -12.22 7.13
C GLU A 128 -11.42 -12.48 5.90
N HIS A 129 -11.28 -11.68 4.85
CA HIS A 129 -12.04 -11.76 3.61
C HIS A 129 -11.17 -12.19 2.43
N TRP A 130 -9.91 -12.55 2.65
CA TRP A 130 -9.05 -13.11 1.60
C TRP A 130 -9.60 -14.47 1.13
N PRO A 131 -9.44 -14.79 -0.16
CA PRO A 131 -9.95 -16.03 -0.73
C PRO A 131 -9.32 -17.30 -0.14
#